data_AF-A0A7X9BJC1-F1
#
_entry.id   AF-A0A7X9BJC1-F1
#
_cell.length_a   1.000
_cell.length_b   1.000
_cell.length_c   1.000
_cell.angle_alpha   90.00
_cell.angle_beta   90.00
_cell.angle_gamma   90.00
#
_symmetry.space_group_name_H-M   'P 1'
#
loop_
_entity.id
_entity.type
_entity.pdbx_description
1 polymer ?
#
loop_
_entity_poly.entity_id
_entity_poly.type
_entity_poly.pdbx_seq_one_letter_code
_entity_poly.pdbx_strand_id
1 'polypeptide(L)'
;MEKRFLISFFLLFSLTNVFAINIKEINIEEQLHEYYATGTENADVVQAWKTYTQKGGLEIDDVKDFFELSYVCSFYALASDEIQKEFQTMNAHIKKLEKAILKDSELSILYFDYLWNQFSWSPDGFSIVSCLPKICKAVLKKESDNPDAKIRMAMWYSSACGETTYLWNSYIRQNEELIDSLDNKTKFNACLQYAIFYMHIKDVKKSFYYLDKAEDIFPDALQPLMLKENFKKGRFGW
;
A
#
# COMPACT_ATOMS: atom_id res chain seq x y z
N MET A 1 24.74 11.27 7.47
CA MET A 1 24.48 10.00 8.20
C MET A 1 23.00 9.62 8.15
N GLU A 2 22.08 10.59 8.23
CA GLU A 2 20.60 10.40 8.19
C GLU A 2 20.04 9.77 6.90
N LYS A 3 20.56 10.14 5.71
CA LYS A 3 20.05 9.58 4.43
C LYS A 3 20.24 8.06 4.30
N ARG A 4 21.34 7.50 4.84
CA ARG A 4 21.61 6.06 4.75
C ARG A 4 20.78 5.25 5.75
N PHE A 5 20.40 5.85 6.88
CA PHE A 5 19.58 5.19 7.90
C PHE A 5 18.12 5.07 7.44
N LEU A 6 17.56 6.10 6.79
CA LEU A 6 16.25 5.97 6.11
C LEU A 6 16.30 4.90 5.02
N ILE A 7 17.33 4.90 4.16
CA ILE A 7 17.44 3.94 3.05
C ILE A 7 17.49 2.49 3.55
N SER A 8 18.26 2.19 4.60
CA SER A 8 18.33 0.83 5.17
C SER A 8 17.08 0.41 5.96
N PHE A 9 16.39 1.36 6.61
CA PHE A 9 15.14 1.07 7.33
C PHE A 9 13.98 0.81 6.37
N PHE A 10 13.90 1.57 5.27
CA PHE A 10 12.85 1.44 4.26
C PHE A 10 13.07 0.29 3.26
N LEU A 11 14.34 -0.11 2.99
CA LEU A 11 14.66 -1.26 2.13
C LEU A 11 14.47 -2.63 2.78
N LEU A 12 14.42 -2.71 4.12
CA LEU A 12 14.02 -3.95 4.82
C LEU A 12 12.48 -4.12 4.88
N PHE A 13 11.73 -3.04 4.64
CA PHE A 13 10.27 -3.00 4.76
C PHE A 13 9.52 -3.45 3.49
N SER A 14 10.22 -3.70 2.38
CA SER A 14 9.64 -3.76 1.03
C SER A 14 9.12 -5.12 0.57
N LEU A 15 9.15 -6.18 1.38
CA LEU A 15 8.61 -7.47 0.98
C LEU A 15 7.25 -7.72 1.65
N THR A 16 6.21 -7.69 0.80
CA THR A 16 4.80 -8.13 1.00
C THR A 16 3.74 -7.04 1.30
N ASN A 17 3.19 -6.45 0.23
CA ASN A 17 1.99 -5.56 0.25
C ASN A 17 0.74 -6.28 -0.32
N VAL A 18 0.31 -7.43 0.18
CA VAL A 18 -0.83 -8.17 -0.45
C VAL A 18 -2.17 -7.76 0.18
N PHE A 19 -3.13 -7.42 -0.67
CA PHE A 19 -4.44 -6.85 -0.37
C PHE A 19 -5.50 -7.51 -1.27
N ALA A 20 -6.65 -7.84 -0.69
CA ALA A 20 -7.86 -8.29 -1.38
C ALA A 20 -8.46 -7.17 -2.26
N ILE A 21 -9.07 -7.50 -3.40
CA ILE A 21 -9.70 -6.53 -4.31
C ILE A 21 -11.08 -7.02 -4.71
N ASN A 22 -12.00 -6.08 -4.93
CA ASN A 22 -13.29 -6.33 -5.54
C ASN A 22 -13.30 -5.82 -7.00
N ILE A 23 -12.61 -6.53 -7.90
CA ILE A 23 -12.81 -6.36 -9.35
C ILE A 23 -13.90 -7.36 -9.73
N LYS A 24 -15.06 -6.84 -10.15
CA LYS A 24 -16.32 -7.60 -10.31
C LYS A 24 -16.29 -8.77 -11.30
N GLU A 25 -15.17 -9.07 -11.96
CA GLU A 25 -15.12 -10.08 -13.02
C GLU A 25 -13.88 -10.98 -12.99
N ILE A 26 -12.94 -10.80 -12.07
CA ILE A 26 -11.71 -11.60 -12.02
C ILE A 26 -11.50 -12.09 -10.58
N ASN A 27 -11.41 -13.41 -10.38
CA ASN A 27 -11.12 -14.00 -9.07
C ASN A 27 -9.64 -13.84 -8.71
N ILE A 28 -9.24 -12.59 -8.43
CA ILE A 28 -7.84 -12.17 -8.33
C ILE A 28 -7.13 -12.78 -7.10
N GLU A 29 -7.85 -13.12 -6.03
CA GLU A 29 -7.26 -13.75 -4.84
C GLU A 29 -6.73 -15.16 -5.15
N GLU A 30 -7.52 -15.99 -5.85
CA GLU A 30 -7.05 -17.31 -6.32
C GLU A 30 -5.85 -17.18 -7.27
N GLN A 31 -5.87 -16.18 -8.14
CA GLN A 31 -4.84 -15.98 -9.17
C GLN A 31 -3.52 -15.43 -8.60
N LEU A 32 -3.58 -14.53 -7.60
CA LEU A 32 -2.39 -14.09 -6.87
C LEU A 32 -1.83 -15.23 -6.02
N HIS A 33 -2.69 -16.02 -5.37
CA HIS A 33 -2.27 -17.20 -4.62
C HIS A 33 -1.57 -18.23 -5.53
N GLU A 34 -2.10 -18.48 -6.73
CA GLU A 34 -1.48 -19.36 -7.73
C GLU A 34 -0.11 -18.84 -8.20
N TYR A 35 0.05 -17.53 -8.43
CA TYR A 35 1.36 -16.95 -8.72
C TYR A 35 2.34 -17.14 -7.56
N TYR A 36 1.93 -16.87 -6.32
CA TYR A 36 2.81 -17.08 -5.17
C TYR A 36 3.20 -18.55 -4.96
N ALA A 37 2.29 -19.48 -5.29
CA ALA A 37 2.53 -20.91 -5.17
C ALA A 37 3.40 -21.48 -6.30
N THR A 38 3.29 -20.96 -7.52
CA THR A 38 3.87 -21.59 -8.73
C THR A 38 4.90 -20.73 -9.46
N GLY A 39 4.94 -19.42 -9.20
CA GLY A 39 5.74 -18.45 -9.94
C GLY A 39 5.21 -18.15 -11.36
N THR A 40 3.99 -18.59 -11.69
CA THR A 40 3.44 -18.47 -13.05
C THR A 40 2.54 -17.24 -13.17
N GLU A 41 2.79 -16.39 -14.17
CA GLU A 41 1.94 -15.23 -14.46
C GLU A 41 0.55 -15.65 -14.91
N ASN A 42 -0.49 -15.00 -14.40
CA ASN A 42 -1.85 -15.25 -14.86
C ASN A 42 -2.08 -14.54 -16.22
N ALA A 43 -2.36 -15.33 -17.26
CA ALA A 43 -2.54 -14.83 -18.63
C ALA A 43 -3.69 -13.83 -18.77
N ASP A 44 -4.77 -13.96 -18.00
CA ASP A 44 -5.93 -13.06 -18.07
C ASP A 44 -5.59 -11.69 -17.47
N VAL A 45 -4.84 -11.66 -16.37
CA VAL A 45 -4.34 -10.41 -15.77
C VAL A 45 -3.37 -9.71 -16.71
N VAL A 46 -2.44 -10.47 -17.31
CA VAL A 46 -1.48 -9.93 -18.29
C VAL A 46 -2.22 -9.41 -19.54
N GLN A 47 -3.27 -10.09 -19.99
CA GLN A 47 -4.06 -9.68 -21.14
C GLN A 47 -4.93 -8.45 -20.85
N ALA A 48 -5.54 -8.38 -19.67
CA ALA A 48 -6.27 -7.19 -19.22
C ALA A 48 -5.32 -5.98 -19.18
N TRP A 49 -4.13 -6.15 -18.61
CA TRP A 49 -3.08 -5.14 -18.57
C TRP A 49 -2.67 -4.66 -19.98
N LYS A 50 -2.36 -5.59 -20.89
CA LYS A 50 -2.03 -5.28 -22.30
C LYS A 50 -3.14 -4.51 -23.01
N THR A 51 -4.39 -4.86 -22.73
CA THR A 51 -5.55 -4.19 -23.32
C THR A 51 -5.66 -2.73 -22.86
N TYR A 52 -5.36 -2.45 -21.58
CA TYR A 52 -5.34 -1.08 -21.06
C TYR A 52 -4.18 -0.25 -21.61
N THR A 53 -2.98 -0.83 -21.72
CA THR A 53 -1.79 -0.10 -22.20
C THR A 53 -1.85 0.21 -23.70
N GLN A 54 -2.51 -0.64 -24.50
CA GLN A 54 -2.70 -0.43 -25.93
C GLN A 54 -3.71 0.68 -26.28
N LYS A 55 -4.59 1.09 -25.36
CA LYS A 55 -5.61 2.11 -25.63
C LYS A 55 -5.06 3.53 -25.88
N GLY A 56 -3.77 3.79 -25.67
CA GLY A 56 -3.08 4.98 -26.20
C GLY A 56 -3.51 6.35 -25.65
N GLY A 57 -4.50 6.40 -24.75
CA GLY A 57 -4.92 7.60 -24.04
C GLY A 57 -5.70 7.17 -22.80
N LEU A 58 -5.20 7.49 -21.62
CA LEU A 58 -6.00 7.40 -20.40
C LEU A 58 -6.67 8.74 -20.22
N GLU A 59 -7.98 8.77 -20.36
CA GLU A 59 -8.76 9.85 -19.80
C GLU A 59 -8.84 9.66 -18.27
N ILE A 60 -9.25 10.70 -17.54
CA ILE A 60 -9.27 10.63 -16.08
C ILE A 60 -10.22 9.54 -15.56
N ASP A 61 -11.25 9.20 -16.32
CA ASP A 61 -12.20 8.14 -16.01
C ASP A 61 -11.55 6.75 -16.13
N ASP A 62 -10.60 6.56 -17.06
CA ASP A 62 -9.83 5.31 -17.21
C ASP A 62 -8.75 5.13 -16.12
N VAL A 63 -8.36 6.22 -15.44
CA VAL A 63 -7.30 6.20 -14.41
C VAL A 63 -7.73 5.45 -13.16
N LYS A 64 -9.02 5.47 -12.82
CA LYS A 64 -9.55 4.74 -11.66
C LYS A 64 -9.38 3.23 -11.82
N ASP A 65 -9.91 2.69 -12.92
CA ASP A 65 -9.80 1.27 -13.25
C ASP A 65 -8.33 0.86 -13.39
N PHE A 66 -7.50 1.75 -13.93
CA PHE A 66 -6.07 1.54 -14.00
C PHE A 66 -5.40 1.44 -12.61
N PHE A 67 -5.71 2.33 -11.66
CA PHE A 67 -5.11 2.24 -10.32
C PHE A 67 -5.48 0.94 -9.62
N GLU A 68 -6.71 0.48 -9.79
CA GLU A 68 -7.16 -0.81 -9.27
C GLU A 68 -6.45 -1.99 -9.94
N LEU A 69 -6.20 -1.94 -11.25
CA LEU A 69 -5.49 -3.00 -11.98
C LEU A 69 -3.98 -3.01 -11.70
N SER A 70 -3.36 -1.83 -11.65
CA SER A 70 -1.93 -1.65 -11.39
C SER A 70 -1.52 -2.19 -10.02
N TYR A 71 -2.45 -2.21 -9.07
CA TYR A 71 -2.28 -2.89 -7.81
C TYR A 71 -1.96 -4.39 -8.00
N VAL A 72 -2.75 -5.10 -8.82
CA VAL A 72 -2.54 -6.52 -9.16
C VAL A 72 -1.21 -6.72 -9.88
N CYS A 73 -0.94 -5.86 -10.87
CA CYS A 73 0.23 -5.99 -11.74
C CYS A 73 1.54 -5.61 -11.04
N SER A 74 1.49 -4.86 -9.94
CA SER A 74 2.69 -4.48 -9.17
C SER A 74 3.44 -5.69 -8.60
N PHE A 75 2.74 -6.80 -8.36
CA PHE A 75 3.35 -8.06 -7.94
C PHE A 75 4.06 -8.80 -9.06
N TYR A 76 3.50 -8.76 -10.27
CA TYR A 76 4.11 -9.35 -11.46
C TYR A 76 5.26 -8.48 -12.00
N ALA A 77 5.20 -7.16 -11.79
CA ALA A 77 6.26 -6.22 -12.17
C ALA A 77 7.61 -6.52 -11.49
N LEU A 78 7.60 -7.15 -10.30
CA LEU A 78 8.82 -7.61 -9.64
C LEU A 78 9.55 -8.73 -10.41
N ALA A 79 8.86 -9.49 -11.26
CA ALA A 79 9.38 -10.68 -11.92
C ALA A 79 9.53 -10.57 -13.44
N SER A 80 8.98 -9.53 -14.08
CA SER A 80 8.91 -9.42 -15.54
C SER A 80 9.33 -8.06 -16.08
N ASP A 81 10.40 -8.06 -16.90
CA ASP A 81 10.93 -6.87 -17.57
C ASP A 81 9.92 -6.23 -18.55
N GLU A 82 9.03 -7.04 -19.15
CA GLU A 82 7.98 -6.56 -20.05
C GLU A 82 6.96 -5.71 -19.28
N ILE A 83 6.47 -6.25 -18.16
CA ILE A 83 5.52 -5.56 -17.28
C ILE A 83 6.16 -4.29 -16.70
N GLN A 84 7.43 -4.33 -16.31
CA GLN A 84 8.15 -3.13 -15.82
C GLN A 84 8.19 -1.99 -16.86
N LYS A 85 8.46 -2.29 -18.13
CA LYS A 85 8.47 -1.29 -19.21
C LYS A 85 7.09 -0.67 -19.43
N GLU A 86 6.04 -1.50 -19.34
CA GLU A 86 4.67 -1.02 -19.42
C GLU A 86 4.34 -0.09 -18.25
N PHE A 87 4.74 -0.43 -17.02
CA PHE A 87 4.60 0.45 -15.84
C PHE A 87 5.33 1.79 -16.01
N GLN A 88 6.52 1.81 -16.61
CA GLN A 88 7.25 3.06 -16.86
C GLN A 88 6.50 3.97 -17.84
N THR A 89 5.92 3.39 -18.89
CA THR A 89 5.12 4.13 -19.88
C THR A 89 3.86 4.71 -19.23
N MET A 90 3.22 3.93 -18.34
CA MET A 90 2.04 4.36 -17.59
C MET A 90 2.35 5.46 -16.58
N ASN A 91 3.46 5.34 -15.85
CA ASN A 91 3.94 6.36 -14.92
C ASN A 91 4.10 7.73 -15.61
N ALA A 92 4.60 7.75 -16.85
CA ALA A 92 4.72 8.98 -17.63
C ALA A 92 3.35 9.61 -17.97
N HIS A 93 2.32 8.80 -18.22
CA HIS A 93 0.95 9.28 -18.44
C HIS A 93 0.31 9.81 -17.16
N ILE A 94 0.39 9.06 -16.06
CA ILE A 94 -0.16 9.45 -14.76
C ILE A 94 0.45 10.76 -14.28
N LYS A 95 1.77 10.94 -14.49
CA LYS A 95 2.46 12.19 -14.16
C LYS A 95 1.90 13.41 -14.91
N LYS A 96 1.40 13.25 -16.14
CA LYS A 96 0.73 14.34 -16.88
C LYS A 96 -0.64 14.67 -16.27
N LEU A 97 -1.30 13.68 -15.67
CA LEU A 97 -2.63 13.82 -15.06
C LEU A 97 -2.59 14.16 -13.56
N GLU A 98 -1.42 14.13 -12.93
CA GLU A 98 -1.24 14.29 -11.47
C GLU A 98 -2.01 15.49 -10.91
N LYS A 99 -1.94 16.64 -11.56
CA LYS A 99 -2.66 17.84 -11.09
C LYS A 99 -4.19 17.67 -11.10
N ALA A 100 -4.72 16.91 -12.07
CA ALA A 100 -6.16 16.63 -12.15
C ALA A 100 -6.55 15.58 -11.11
N ILE A 101 -5.76 14.50 -10.97
CA ILE A 101 -5.90 13.48 -9.93
C ILE A 101 -5.96 14.13 -8.54
N LEU A 102 -5.00 15.01 -8.22
CA LEU A 102 -4.92 15.67 -6.92
C LEU A 102 -6.05 16.68 -6.64
N LYS A 103 -6.92 16.98 -7.61
CA LYS A 103 -8.13 17.80 -7.40
C LYS A 103 -9.31 16.97 -6.91
N ASP A 104 -9.33 15.68 -7.19
CA ASP A 104 -10.37 14.76 -6.74
C ASP A 104 -9.86 13.97 -5.51
N SER A 105 -10.67 13.87 -4.45
CA SER A 105 -10.25 13.20 -3.21
C SER A 105 -10.18 11.69 -3.38
N GLU A 106 -11.14 11.07 -4.07
CA GLU A 106 -11.20 9.63 -4.29
C GLU A 106 -10.04 9.17 -5.18
N LEU A 107 -9.82 9.86 -6.31
CA LEU A 107 -8.67 9.57 -7.18
C LEU A 107 -7.33 9.81 -6.48
N SER A 108 -7.26 10.77 -5.56
CA SER A 108 -6.05 10.99 -4.75
C SER A 108 -5.75 9.80 -3.84
N ILE A 109 -6.78 9.19 -3.23
CA ILE A 109 -6.60 7.99 -2.39
C ILE A 109 -6.16 6.80 -3.24
N LEU A 110 -6.76 6.59 -4.41
CA LEU A 110 -6.34 5.53 -5.33
C LEU A 110 -4.91 5.75 -5.84
N TYR A 111 -4.53 7.00 -6.11
CA TYR A 111 -3.17 7.35 -6.49
C TYR A 111 -2.16 7.13 -5.35
N PHE A 112 -2.55 7.37 -4.10
CA PHE A 112 -1.75 7.01 -2.93
C PHE A 112 -1.47 5.51 -2.93
N ASP A 113 -2.49 4.67 -3.12
CA ASP A 113 -2.32 3.22 -3.19
C ASP A 113 -1.40 2.82 -4.33
N TYR A 114 -1.64 3.34 -5.53
CA TYR A 114 -0.79 3.10 -6.68
C TYR A 114 0.70 3.35 -6.39
N LEU A 115 1.00 4.50 -5.78
CA LEU A 115 2.37 4.86 -5.42
C LEU A 115 2.91 4.00 -4.27
N TRP A 116 2.10 3.72 -3.25
CA TRP A 116 2.47 2.86 -2.12
C TRP A 116 2.94 1.48 -2.59
N ASN A 117 2.26 0.91 -3.59
CA ASN A 117 2.58 -0.42 -4.10
C ASN A 117 3.83 -0.45 -4.99
N GLN A 118 4.19 0.68 -5.59
CA GLN A 118 5.43 0.81 -6.35
C GLN A 118 6.66 0.98 -5.47
N PHE A 119 6.49 1.41 -4.22
CA PHE A 119 7.60 1.72 -3.34
C PHE A 119 8.60 0.55 -3.19
N SER A 120 8.12 -0.68 -3.17
CA SER A 120 8.95 -1.86 -2.92
C SER A 120 9.86 -2.27 -4.08
N TRP A 121 9.57 -1.84 -5.31
CA TRP A 121 10.25 -2.31 -6.51
C TRP A 121 10.66 -1.20 -7.49
N SER A 122 10.15 0.02 -7.29
CA SER A 122 10.53 1.16 -8.11
C SER A 122 11.93 1.65 -7.75
N PRO A 123 12.80 1.92 -8.75
CA PRO A 123 14.10 2.55 -8.50
C PRO A 123 13.98 3.96 -7.88
N ASP A 124 12.80 4.59 -7.97
CA ASP A 124 12.50 5.92 -7.45
C ASP A 124 11.84 5.91 -6.04
N GLY A 125 11.96 4.82 -5.28
CA GLY A 125 11.24 4.61 -4.01
C GLY A 125 11.30 5.78 -3.01
N PHE A 126 12.42 6.50 -2.92
CA PHE A 126 12.52 7.68 -2.05
C PHE A 126 11.59 8.84 -2.48
N SER A 127 11.48 9.09 -3.78
CA SER A 127 10.61 10.12 -4.34
C SER A 127 9.15 9.79 -4.05
N ILE A 128 8.79 8.51 -4.22
CA ILE A 128 7.47 7.94 -3.90
C ILE A 128 7.13 8.17 -2.44
N VAL A 129 7.97 7.72 -1.50
CA VAL A 129 7.73 7.87 -0.04
C VAL A 129 7.55 9.33 0.36
N SER A 130 8.31 10.23 -0.26
CA SER A 130 8.22 11.67 0.01
C SER A 130 6.96 12.33 -0.55
N CYS A 131 6.27 11.68 -1.50
CA CYS A 131 5.05 12.18 -2.12
C CYS A 131 3.80 11.80 -1.31
N LEU A 132 3.76 10.60 -0.74
CA LEU A 132 2.60 10.04 -0.04
C LEU A 132 1.95 11.00 0.98
N PRO A 133 2.69 11.69 1.89
CA PRO A 133 2.07 12.63 2.82
C PRO A 133 1.47 13.87 2.16
N LYS A 134 1.98 14.27 0.98
CA LYS A 134 1.47 15.42 0.25
C LYS A 134 0.09 15.12 -0.33
N ILE A 135 -0.12 13.88 -0.77
CA ILE A 135 -1.40 13.40 -1.27
C ILE A 135 -2.44 13.42 -0.14
N CYS A 136 -2.13 12.81 1.00
CA CYS A 136 -3.03 12.84 2.16
C CYS A 136 -3.33 14.27 2.61
N LYS A 137 -2.33 15.17 2.65
CA LYS A 137 -2.55 16.60 2.96
C LYS A 137 -3.47 17.30 1.95
N ALA A 138 -3.37 16.95 0.66
CA ALA A 138 -4.22 17.53 -0.38
C ALA A 138 -5.68 17.10 -0.20
N VAL A 139 -5.93 15.84 0.17
CA VAL A 139 -7.26 15.34 0.53
C VAL A 139 -7.78 16.04 1.79
N LEU A 140 -6.99 16.02 2.87
CA LEU A 140 -7.38 16.61 4.17
C LEU A 140 -7.61 18.13 4.12
N LYS A 141 -7.02 18.83 3.13
CA LYS A 141 -7.31 20.26 2.92
C LYS A 141 -8.74 20.49 2.42
N LYS A 142 -9.31 19.53 1.69
CA LYS A 142 -10.67 19.61 1.15
C LYS A 142 -11.67 18.96 2.10
N GLU A 143 -11.28 17.83 2.70
CA GLU A 143 -12.09 17.00 3.58
C GLU A 143 -11.30 16.72 4.86
N SER A 144 -11.36 17.65 5.81
CA SER A 144 -10.57 17.60 7.05
C SER A 144 -10.79 16.34 7.87
N ASP A 145 -11.95 15.71 7.74
CA ASP A 145 -12.36 14.53 8.49
C ASP A 145 -12.36 13.23 7.68
N ASN A 146 -11.76 13.22 6.48
CA ASN A 146 -11.66 12.03 5.66
C ASN A 146 -10.87 10.91 6.39
N PRO A 147 -11.51 9.77 6.73
CA PRO A 147 -10.88 8.70 7.53
C PRO A 147 -9.76 8.00 6.77
N ASP A 148 -9.92 7.74 5.48
CA ASP A 148 -8.88 7.15 4.62
C ASP A 148 -7.60 7.98 4.62
N ALA A 149 -7.71 9.29 4.40
CA ALA A 149 -6.56 10.16 4.36
C ALA A 149 -5.84 10.26 5.72
N LYS A 150 -6.62 10.29 6.83
CA LYS A 150 -6.07 10.27 8.20
C LYS A 150 -5.33 8.98 8.50
N ILE A 151 -5.93 7.83 8.21
CA ILE A 151 -5.32 6.51 8.47
C ILE A 151 -4.11 6.30 7.58
N ARG A 152 -4.14 6.66 6.29
CA ARG A 152 -2.99 6.53 5.38
C ARG A 152 -1.83 7.44 5.77
N MET A 153 -2.13 8.63 6.30
CA MET A 153 -1.12 9.48 6.92
C MET A 153 -0.52 8.81 8.16
N ALA A 154 -1.35 8.20 9.01
CA ALA A 154 -0.89 7.47 10.19
C ALA A 154 -0.02 6.25 9.83
N MET A 155 -0.41 5.48 8.81
CA MET A 155 0.39 4.38 8.25
C MET A 155 1.73 4.87 7.69
N TRP A 156 1.75 6.04 7.05
CA TRP A 156 3.03 6.62 6.63
C TRP A 156 3.89 6.99 7.84
N TYR A 157 3.32 7.59 8.88
CA TYR A 157 4.05 7.89 10.11
C TYR A 157 4.55 6.64 10.83
N SER A 158 3.78 5.54 10.85
CA SER A 158 4.21 4.29 11.50
C SER A 158 5.48 3.73 10.88
N SER A 159 5.66 3.89 9.57
CA SER A 159 6.87 3.45 8.86
C SER A 159 8.15 4.19 9.25
N ALA A 160 8.05 5.35 9.91
CA ALA A 160 9.19 6.17 10.32
C ALA A 160 9.26 6.40 11.84
N CYS A 161 8.35 5.82 12.61
CA CYS A 161 8.19 6.09 14.04
C CYS A 161 9.10 5.21 14.92
N GLY A 162 9.36 5.71 16.13
CA GLY A 162 9.99 4.98 17.23
C GLY A 162 9.54 5.55 18.58
N GLU A 163 10.19 5.13 19.66
CA GLU A 163 9.84 5.59 21.02
C GLU A 163 9.92 7.12 21.18
N THR A 164 10.79 7.79 20.41
CA THR A 164 11.09 9.22 20.54
C THR A 164 10.26 10.12 19.62
N THR A 165 9.48 9.57 18.68
CA THR A 165 8.67 10.35 17.72
C THR A 165 7.30 10.71 18.29
N TYR A 166 7.27 11.42 19.43
CA TYR A 166 6.05 11.66 20.21
C TYR A 166 4.89 12.26 19.42
N LEU A 167 5.15 13.25 18.55
CA LEU A 167 4.11 13.89 17.74
C LEU A 167 3.46 12.92 16.75
N TRP A 168 4.25 12.05 16.12
CA TRP A 168 3.76 11.05 15.19
C TRP A 168 3.00 9.94 15.93
N ASN A 169 3.53 9.49 17.07
CA ASN A 169 2.88 8.49 17.91
C ASN A 169 1.51 8.98 18.40
N SER A 170 1.42 10.27 18.78
CA SER A 170 0.17 10.91 19.16
C SER A 170 -0.82 10.94 17.99
N TYR A 171 -0.38 11.36 16.80
CA TYR A 171 -1.23 11.37 15.60
C TYR A 171 -1.76 9.97 15.26
N ILE A 172 -0.91 8.95 15.27
CA ILE A 172 -1.31 7.56 14.97
C ILE A 172 -2.39 7.09 15.95
N ARG A 173 -2.20 7.31 17.26
CA ARG A 173 -3.18 6.93 18.29
C ARG A 173 -4.50 7.68 18.21
N GLN A 174 -4.46 8.98 17.89
CA GLN A 174 -5.67 9.80 17.78
C GLN A 174 -6.61 9.35 16.66
N ASN A 175 -6.07 8.74 15.60
CA ASN A 175 -6.85 8.31 14.45
C ASN A 175 -7.22 6.83 14.51
N GLU A 176 -6.80 6.10 15.55
CA GLU A 176 -6.94 4.66 15.66
C GLU A 176 -8.39 4.16 15.57
N GLU A 177 -9.33 4.90 16.15
CA GLU A 177 -10.76 4.57 16.10
C GLU A 177 -11.36 4.61 14.69
N LEU A 178 -10.71 5.32 13.76
CA LEU A 178 -11.18 5.45 12.38
C LEU A 178 -10.94 4.16 11.59
N ILE A 179 -10.06 3.26 12.05
CA ILE A 179 -9.76 1.99 11.36
C ILE A 179 -11.03 1.18 11.11
N ASP A 180 -11.97 1.16 12.07
CA ASP A 180 -13.19 0.37 11.98
C ASP A 180 -14.18 0.88 10.94
N SER A 181 -14.08 2.16 10.56
CA SER A 181 -14.92 2.78 9.53
C SER A 181 -14.47 2.49 8.10
N LEU A 182 -13.26 1.93 7.93
CA LEU A 182 -12.69 1.64 6.61
C LEU A 182 -13.28 0.37 6.00
N ASP A 183 -13.16 0.26 4.68
CA ASP A 183 -13.43 -0.98 3.96
C ASP A 183 -12.45 -2.09 4.40
N ASN A 184 -12.81 -3.35 4.18
CA ASN A 184 -12.04 -4.49 4.67
C ASN A 184 -10.58 -4.49 4.17
N LYS A 185 -10.33 -4.08 2.93
CA LYS A 185 -8.98 -4.03 2.36
C LYS A 185 -8.14 -3.00 3.11
N THR A 186 -8.62 -1.75 3.18
CA THR A 186 -7.89 -0.67 3.84
C THR A 186 -7.76 -0.93 5.34
N LYS A 187 -8.79 -1.50 5.97
CA LYS A 187 -8.79 -1.90 7.38
C LYS A 187 -7.73 -2.96 7.69
N PHE A 188 -7.62 -4.00 6.87
CA PHE A 188 -6.59 -5.03 7.01
C PHE A 188 -5.19 -4.40 7.00
N ASN A 189 -4.94 -3.48 6.06
CA ASN A 189 -3.65 -2.82 5.89
C ASN A 189 -3.31 -1.93 7.06
N ALA A 190 -4.30 -1.17 7.52
CA ALA A 190 -4.18 -0.35 8.71
C ALA A 190 -3.86 -1.23 9.93
N CYS A 191 -4.51 -2.40 10.07
CA CYS A 191 -4.21 -3.33 11.16
C CYS A 191 -2.75 -3.81 11.11
N LEU A 192 -2.25 -4.26 9.96
CA LEU A 192 -0.84 -4.67 9.82
C LEU A 192 0.13 -3.54 10.20
N GLN A 193 -0.12 -2.32 9.71
CA GLN A 193 0.74 -1.17 10.00
C GLN A 193 0.65 -0.72 11.46
N TYR A 194 -0.53 -0.75 12.07
CA TYR A 194 -0.71 -0.45 13.49
C TYR A 194 -0.08 -1.53 14.38
N ALA A 195 -0.09 -2.79 13.96
CA ALA A 195 0.63 -3.85 14.66
C ALA A 195 2.15 -3.55 14.70
N ILE A 196 2.74 -3.14 13.57
CA ILE A 196 4.14 -2.73 13.46
C ILE A 196 4.42 -1.47 14.29
N PHE A 197 3.55 -0.47 14.25
CA PHE A 197 3.64 0.72 15.10
C PHE A 197 3.74 0.34 16.58
N TYR A 198 2.77 -0.44 17.07
CA TYR A 198 2.69 -0.81 18.48
C TYR A 198 3.88 -1.67 18.92
N MET A 199 4.47 -2.43 18.01
CA MET A 199 5.76 -3.06 18.29
C MET A 199 6.90 -2.08 18.49
N HIS A 200 7.05 -1.09 17.61
CA HIS A 200 8.15 -0.13 17.68
C HIS A 200 8.15 0.66 18.99
N ILE A 201 6.99 0.81 19.61
CA ILE A 201 6.82 1.44 20.93
C ILE A 201 6.64 0.43 22.07
N LYS A 202 6.94 -0.86 21.82
CA LYS A 202 6.95 -1.97 22.78
C LYS A 202 5.62 -2.27 23.47
N ASP A 203 4.49 -1.95 22.84
CA ASP A 203 3.15 -2.39 23.27
C ASP A 203 2.77 -3.70 22.56
N VAL A 204 3.33 -4.79 23.07
CA VAL A 204 3.14 -6.14 22.48
C VAL A 204 1.67 -6.55 22.47
N LYS A 205 0.93 -6.26 23.55
CA LYS A 205 -0.48 -6.63 23.66
C LYS A 205 -1.29 -5.98 22.53
N LYS A 206 -1.06 -4.69 22.29
CA LYS A 206 -1.80 -3.94 21.28
C LYS A 206 -1.34 -4.29 19.86
N SER A 207 -0.06 -4.62 19.68
CA SER A 207 0.43 -5.18 18.43
C SER A 207 -0.29 -6.47 18.05
N PHE A 208 -0.37 -7.44 18.97
CA PHE A 208 -1.04 -8.72 18.71
C PHE A 208 -2.55 -8.56 18.48
N TYR A 209 -3.21 -7.67 19.21
CA TYR A 209 -4.61 -7.32 18.96
C TYR A 209 -4.87 -6.93 17.50
N TYR A 210 -3.98 -6.14 16.90
CA TYR A 210 -4.13 -5.76 15.49
C TYR A 210 -3.82 -6.90 14.51
N LEU A 211 -2.90 -7.80 14.86
CA LEU A 211 -2.64 -8.98 14.03
C LEU A 211 -3.83 -9.94 14.06
N ASP A 212 -4.42 -10.18 15.23
CA ASP A 212 -5.62 -11.01 15.36
C ASP A 212 -6.79 -10.39 14.58
N LYS A 213 -6.96 -9.06 14.67
CA LYS A 213 -7.97 -8.34 13.87
C LYS A 213 -7.73 -8.44 12.36
N ALA A 214 -6.47 -8.48 11.92
CA ALA A 214 -6.14 -8.68 10.52
C ALA A 214 -6.47 -10.11 10.05
N GLU A 215 -6.20 -11.12 10.88
CA GLU A 215 -6.59 -12.52 10.63
C GLU A 215 -8.11 -12.67 10.55
N ASP A 216 -8.87 -11.98 11.40
CA ASP A 216 -10.34 -12.02 11.35
C ASP A 216 -10.90 -11.44 10.03
N ILE A 217 -10.21 -10.47 9.41
CA ILE A 217 -10.63 -9.85 8.14
C ILE A 217 -10.31 -10.76 6.95
N PHE A 218 -9.09 -11.31 6.90
CA PHE A 218 -8.65 -12.25 5.86
C PHE A 218 -7.93 -13.44 6.51
N PRO A 219 -8.65 -14.52 6.86
CA PRO A 219 -8.10 -15.66 7.62
C PRO A 219 -6.98 -16.42 6.90
N ASP A 220 -7.03 -16.46 5.58
CA ASP A 220 -6.04 -17.18 4.75
C ASP A 220 -4.80 -16.32 4.42
N ALA A 221 -4.78 -15.06 4.86
CA ALA A 221 -3.66 -14.16 4.65
C ALA A 221 -2.46 -14.59 5.52
N LEU A 222 -1.31 -14.86 4.90
CA LEU A 222 -0.09 -15.28 5.61
C LEU A 222 0.57 -14.14 6.40
N GLN A 223 0.19 -12.90 6.10
CA GLN A 223 0.82 -11.68 6.59
C GLN A 223 0.83 -11.56 8.11
N PRO A 224 -0.30 -11.72 8.82
CA PRO A 224 -0.30 -11.58 10.27
C PRO A 224 0.55 -12.66 10.93
N LEU A 225 0.51 -13.90 10.41
CA LEU A 225 1.34 -15.01 10.89
C LEU A 225 2.83 -14.71 10.71
N MET A 226 3.25 -14.23 9.54
CA MET A 226 4.64 -13.85 9.28
C MET A 226 5.13 -12.79 10.26
N LEU A 227 4.32 -11.74 10.49
CA LEU A 227 4.63 -10.71 11.48
C LEU A 227 4.73 -11.32 12.89
N LYS A 228 3.75 -12.11 13.34
CA LYS A 228 3.80 -12.81 14.65
C LYS A 228 5.10 -13.61 14.82
N GLU A 229 5.53 -14.34 13.79
CA GLU A 229 6.76 -15.14 13.83
C GLU A 229 8.05 -14.30 13.82
N ASN A 230 8.08 -13.23 13.04
CA ASN A 230 9.18 -12.25 13.08
C ASN A 230 9.31 -11.63 14.47
N PHE A 231 8.18 -11.35 15.09
CA PHE A 231 8.10 -10.69 16.39
C PHE A 231 8.65 -11.59 17.49
N LYS A 232 8.31 -12.88 17.47
CA LYS A 232 8.90 -13.91 18.36
C LYS A 232 10.42 -14.00 18.21
N LYS A 233 10.95 -13.67 17.02
CA LYS A 233 12.39 -13.65 16.70
C LYS A 233 13.05 -12.30 16.98
N GLY A 234 12.33 -11.33 17.55
CA GLY A 234 12.84 -9.99 17.84
C GLY A 234 13.03 -9.10 16.61
N ARG A 235 12.37 -9.42 15.49
CA ARG A 235 12.34 -8.59 14.28
C ARG A 235 11.08 -7.74 14.30
N PHE A 236 11.22 -6.45 13.99
CA PHE A 236 10.11 -5.50 13.97
C PHE A 236 9.79 -5.14 12.52
N GLY A 237 8.75 -5.77 11.98
CA GLY A 237 8.36 -5.67 10.57
C GLY A 237 8.43 -7.01 9.83
N TRP A 238 8.50 -6.92 8.51
CA TRP A 238 8.58 -8.05 7.58
C TRP A 238 9.94 -8.76 7.57
#